data_AF-A0A1F9IUL8-F1
#
_entry.id   AF-A0A1F9IUL8-F1
#
_cell.length_a   1.000
_cell.length_b   1.000
_cell.length_c   1.000
_cell.angle_alpha   90.00
_cell.angle_beta   90.00
_cell.angle_gamma   90.00
#
_symmetry.space_group_name_H-M   'P 1'
#
loop_
_entity.id
_entity.type
_entity.pdbx_description
1 polymer ?
#
loop_
_entity_poly.entity_id
_entity_poly.type
_entity_poly.pdbx_seq_one_letter_code
_entity_poly.pdbx_strand_id
1 'polypeptide(L)' 'MDFVRLFEIGRRSGQIFPKKDVITYESYKEAIAAEEAKVTSLKAELEEWRRKARILGVPKTLWDE' A
#
# COMPACT_ATOMS: atom_id res chain seq x y z
N MET A 1 -2.14 -13.10 -6.51
CA MET A 1 -2.60 -12.44 -5.25
C MET A 1 -4.06 -12.86 -5.03
N ASP A 2 -4.30 -14.15 -4.90
CA ASP A 2 -5.66 -14.69 -5.12
C ASP A 2 -6.39 -15.02 -3.81
N PHE A 3 -5.66 -15.21 -2.71
CA PHE A 3 -6.22 -15.55 -1.41
C PHE A 3 -7.16 -14.47 -0.85
N VAL A 4 -6.71 -13.21 -0.71
CA VAL A 4 -7.52 -12.12 -0.13
C VAL A 4 -8.80 -11.90 -0.95
N ARG A 5 -8.68 -11.91 -2.28
CA ARG A 5 -9.83 -11.76 -3.19
C ARG A 5 -10.84 -12.89 -3.05
N LEU A 6 -10.38 -14.15 -3.06
CA LEU A 6 -11.25 -15.32 -2.91
C LEU A 6 -11.88 -15.37 -1.52
N PHE A 7 -11.13 -15.03 -0.48
CA PHE A 7 -11.60 -14.95 0.89
C PHE A 7 -12.70 -13.89 1.04
N GLU A 8 -12.52 -12.70 0.47
CA GLU A 8 -13.55 -11.66 0.50
C GLU A 8 -14.82 -12.05 -0.24
N ILE A 9 -14.68 -12.67 -1.42
CA ILE A 9 -15.83 -13.15 -2.20
C ILE A 9 -16.60 -14.20 -1.39
N GLY A 10 -15.92 -15.24 -0.89
CA GLY A 10 -16.57 -16.27 -0.08
C GLY A 10 -17.19 -15.70 1.20
N ARG A 11 -16.52 -14.76 1.88
CA ARG A 11 -17.04 -14.11 3.09
C ARG A 11 -18.34 -13.36 2.81
N ARG A 12 -18.40 -12.61 1.69
CA ARG A 12 -19.62 -11.89 1.26
C ARG A 12 -20.74 -12.84 0.86
N SER A 13 -20.40 -14.02 0.34
CA SER A 13 -21.36 -15.08 0.00
C SER A 13 -21.77 -15.97 1.18
N GLY A 14 -21.34 -15.66 2.41
CA GLY A 14 -21.71 -16.40 3.62
C GLY A 14 -20.92 -17.69 3.87
N GLN A 15 -19.79 -17.88 3.19
CA GLN A 15 -18.91 -19.02 3.39
C GLN A 15 -18.25 -18.98 4.77
N ILE A 16 -18.24 -20.13 5.46
CA ILE A 16 -17.57 -20.29 6.75
C ILE A 16 -16.12 -20.69 6.48
N PHE A 17 -15.18 -19.92 7.03
CA PHE A 17 -13.75 -20.17 6.91
C PHE A 17 -13.19 -20.77 8.20
N PRO A 18 -12.18 -21.66 8.11
CA PRO A 18 -11.47 -22.12 9.29
C PRO A 18 -10.72 -20.96 9.95
N LYS A 19 -10.55 -21.03 11.28
CA LYS A 19 -9.90 -19.99 12.09
C LYS A 19 -8.52 -19.57 11.53
N LYS A 20 -7.75 -20.52 10.99
CA LYS A 20 -6.43 -20.24 10.41
C LYS A 20 -6.51 -19.24 9.24
N ASP A 21 -7.51 -19.37 8.38
CA ASP A 21 -7.66 -18.56 7.17
C ASP A 21 -8.11 -17.14 7.54
N VAL A 22 -8.94 -17.02 8.58
CA VAL A 22 -9.33 -15.72 9.15
C VAL A 22 -8.11 -14.98 9.70
N ILE A 23 -7.27 -15.64 10.50
CA ILE A 23 -6.05 -15.05 11.04
C ILE A 23 -5.10 -14.62 9.92
N THR A 24 -4.91 -15.47 8.90
CA THR A 24 -4.08 -15.13 7.74
C THR A 24 -4.63 -13.90 7.00
N TYR A 25 -5.94 -13.83 6.77
CA TYR A 25 -6.58 -12.67 6.14
C TYR A 25 -6.38 -11.38 6.96
N GLU A 26 -6.57 -11.44 8.28
CA GLU A 26 -6.36 -10.28 9.17
C GLU A 26 -4.90 -9.80 9.12
N SER A 27 -3.93 -10.73 9.18
CA SER A 27 -2.51 -10.38 9.08
C SER A 27 -2.15 -9.69 7.75
N TYR A 28 -2.73 -10.15 6.64
CA TYR A 28 -2.52 -9.51 5.33
C TYR A 28 -3.18 -8.15 5.26
N LYS A 29 -4.35 -7.97 5.85
CA LYS A 29 -5.03 -6.67 5.89
C LYS A 29 -4.20 -5.65 6.69
N GLU A 30 -3.65 -6.04 7.83
CA GLU A 30 -2.78 -5.18 8.64
C GLU A 30 -1.48 -4.83 7.90
N ALA A 31 -0.83 -5.81 7.28
CA ALA A 31 0.38 -5.59 6.50
C ALA A 31 0.12 -4.65 5.31
N ILE A 32 -0.96 -4.85 4.55
CA ILE A 32 -1.31 -3.97 3.43
C ILE A 32 -1.52 -2.53 3.91
N ALA A 33 -2.24 -2.33 5.01
CA ALA A 33 -2.47 -0.99 5.54
C ALA A 33 -1.16 -0.29 5.98
N ALA A 34 -0.23 -1.04 6.59
CA ALA A 34 1.08 -0.51 6.98
C ALA A 34 1.93 -0.13 5.75
N GLU A 35 1.95 -0.99 4.73
CA GLU A 35 2.65 -0.75 3.47
C GLU A 35 2.05 0.44 2.69
N GLU A 36 0.73 0.58 2.67
CA GLU A 36 0.05 1.75 2.06
C GLU A 36 0.41 3.05 2.78
N ALA A 37 0.47 3.04 4.12
CA ALA A 37 0.91 4.18 4.90
C ALA A 37 2.37 4.55 4.59
N LYS A 38 3.24 3.53 4.47
CA LYS A 38 4.65 3.72 4.10
C LYS A 38 4.80 4.30 2.70
N VAL A 39 4.08 3.77 1.71
CA VAL A 39 4.06 4.31 0.33
C VAL A 39 3.58 5.76 0.33
N THR A 40 2.57 6.08 1.13
CA THR A 40 2.05 7.45 1.26
C THR A 40 3.11 8.39 1.84
N SER A 41 3.82 7.97 2.88
CA SER A 41 4.94 8.75 3.46
C SER A 41 6.04 8.99 2.42
N LEU A 42 6.47 7.94 1.72
CA LEU A 42 7.53 8.03 0.71
C LEU A 42 7.13 8.95 -0.44
N LYS A 43 5.86 8.93 -0.87
CA LYS A 43 5.35 9.87 -1.88
C LYS A 43 5.38 11.31 -1.39
N ALA A 44 4.98 11.55 -0.14
CA ALA A 44 5.04 12.90 0.44
C ALA A 44 6.48 13.41 0.56
N GLU A 45 7.40 12.56 0.98
CA GLU A 45 8.84 12.87 1.03
C GLU A 45 9.39 13.17 -0.37
N LEU A 46 9.06 12.33 -1.36
CA LEU A 46 9.46 12.54 -2.75
C LEU A 46 8.99 13.91 -3.26
N GLU A 47 7.71 14.25 -3.07
CA GLU A 47 7.16 15.54 -3.48
C GLU A 47 7.85 16.72 -2.79
N GLU A 48 8.19 16.58 -1.50
CA GLU A 48 8.95 17.59 -0.78
C GLU A 48 10.38 17.78 -1.35
N TRP A 49 11.04 16.69 -1.72
CA TRP A 49 12.34 16.75 -2.40
C TRP A 49 12.24 17.41 -3.77
N ARG A 50 11.23 17.06 -4.56
CA ARG A 50 10.94 17.69 -5.85
C ARG A 50 10.67 19.18 -5.71
N ARG A 51 9.91 19.59 -4.69
CA ARG A 51 9.65 20.99 -4.36
C ARG A 51 10.94 21.74 -4.03
N LYS A 52 11.80 21.17 -3.18
CA LYS A 52 13.12 21.75 -2.84
C LYS A 52 14.02 21.86 -4.07
N ALA A 53 14.09 20.82 -4.89
CA ALA A 53 14.88 20.81 -6.13
C ALA A 53 14.43 21.93 -7.08
N ARG A 54 13.11 22.14 -7.22
CA ARG A 54 12.55 23.24 -8.01
C ARG A 54 12.93 24.62 -7.47
N ILE A 55 12.85 24.82 -6.15
CA ILE A 55 13.22 26.09 -5.49
C ILE A 55 14.71 26.39 -5.70
N LEU A 56 15.56 25.36 -5.61
CA LEU A 56 17.00 25.48 -5.79
C LEU A 56 17.42 25.54 -7.27
N GLY A 57 16.47 25.50 -8.21
CA GLY A 57 16.75 25.58 -9.64
C GLY A 57 17.43 24.34 -10.22
N VAL A 58 17.34 23.19 -9.55
CA VAL A 58 17.92 21.93 -10.03
C VAL A 58 17.21 21.51 -11.31
N PRO A 59 17.94 21.20 -12.41
CA PRO A 59 17.35 20.73 -13.65
C PRO A 59 16.40 19.55 -13.43
N LYS A 60 15.21 19.64 -14.03
CA LYS A 60 14.13 18.67 -13.87
C LYS A 60 14.54 17.23 -14.24
N THR A 61 15.45 17.09 -15.19
CA THR A 61 16.01 15.81 -15.65
C THR A 61 16.77 15.01 -14.58
N LEU A 62 17.09 15.62 -13.43
CA LEU A 62 17.80 14.97 -12.34
C LEU A 62 16.89 14.42 -11.24
N TRP A 63 15.59 14.76 -11.23
CA TRP A 63 14.68 14.43 -10.12
C TRP A 63 13.25 14.05 -10.54
N ASP A 64 12.93 14.15 -11.83
CA ASP A 64 11.67 13.66 -12.41
C ASP A 64 12.03 12.59 -13.46
N GLU A 65 11.83 11.31 -13.09
CA GLU A 65 11.92 10.14 -14.00
C GLU A 65 10.63 9.97 -14.80
#